data_AF-A0A948VRD2-F1
#
_entry.id   AF-A0A948VRD2-F1
#
_cell.length_a   1.000
_cell.length_b   1.000
_cell.length_c   1.000
_cell.angle_alpha   90.00
_cell.angle_beta   90.00
_cell.angle_gamma   90.00
#
_symmetry.space_group_name_H-M   'P 1'
#
loop_
_entity.id
_entity.type
_entity.pdbx_description
1 polymer ?
#
loop_
_entity_poly.entity_id
_entity_poly.type
_entity_poly.pdbx_seq_one_letter_code
_entity_poly.pdbx_strand_id
1 'polypeptide(L)'
;MKLNMINTAIFAGAAAAVALVAFAGTDAEARGGSKQMYQKTYTLDKPLHGVEGHTTNNYYCTYKRFPVRKCNWNGDKEVCKIVKWQLEQTCY
;
A
#
# COMPACT_ATOMS: atom_id res chain seq x y z
N MET A 1 78.20 -1.27 11.95
CA MET A 1 78.22 0.11 11.43
C MET A 1 76.86 0.73 11.78
N LYS A 2 76.84 1.77 12.63
CA LYS A 2 75.60 2.45 13.09
C LYS A 2 74.97 3.24 11.94
N LEU A 3 73.64 3.26 11.84
CA LEU A 3 72.91 4.50 11.60
C LEU A 3 71.45 4.38 12.05
N ASN A 4 71.08 5.38 12.82
CA ASN A 4 69.84 5.66 13.53
C ASN A 4 69.09 6.70 12.67
N MET A 5 67.82 6.52 12.31
CA MET A 5 67.06 7.62 11.71
C MET A 5 65.55 7.41 11.87
N ILE A 6 64.93 8.02 12.88
CA ILE A 6 64.27 9.34 12.88
C ILE A 6 62.77 9.21 12.56
N ASN A 7 61.96 9.51 13.59
CA ASN A 7 60.58 9.97 13.49
C ASN A 7 60.46 11.11 12.48
N THR A 8 59.66 11.00 11.42
CA THR A 8 58.77 12.07 10.91
C THR A 8 58.04 11.65 9.63
N ALA A 9 56.70 11.73 9.62
CA ALA A 9 55.85 12.11 8.50
C ALA A 9 54.38 11.95 8.96
N ILE A 10 53.79 12.93 9.64
CA ILE A 10 53.05 14.06 9.05
C ILE A 10 51.71 13.62 8.43
N PHE A 11 50.66 13.85 9.21
CA PHE A 11 49.33 14.38 8.88
C PHE A 11 48.79 14.22 7.44
N ALA A 12 47.72 13.42 7.31
CA ALA A 12 46.53 13.69 6.51
C ALA A 12 45.40 12.82 7.13
N GLY A 13 44.31 13.35 7.66
CA GLY A 13 43.30 14.07 6.90
C GLY A 13 42.03 13.20 6.86
N ALA A 14 41.15 13.43 7.83
CA ALA A 14 39.72 13.17 7.88
C ALA A 14 39.07 11.98 7.10
N ALA A 15 38.32 11.21 7.89
CA ALA A 15 36.96 10.70 7.61
C ALA A 15 36.75 9.37 6.85
N ALA A 16 35.63 8.77 7.23
CA ALA A 16 34.88 7.65 6.63
C ALA A 16 35.24 6.24 7.15
N ALA A 17 34.32 5.39 7.53
CA ALA A 17 32.88 5.51 7.76
C ALA A 17 32.45 4.31 8.62
N VAL A 18 31.40 4.49 9.41
CA VAL A 18 30.75 3.42 10.18
C VAL A 18 30.19 2.39 9.20
N ALA A 19 30.74 1.18 9.18
CA ALA A 19 30.16 0.06 8.45
C ALA A 19 28.99 -0.52 9.26
N LEU A 20 27.87 0.20 9.30
CA LEU A 20 26.57 -0.37 9.65
C LEU A 20 26.15 -1.24 8.46
N VAL A 21 26.22 -2.56 8.64
CA VAL A 21 25.68 -3.52 7.70
C VAL A 21 24.15 -3.42 7.79
N ALA A 22 23.58 -2.48 7.02
CA ALA A 22 22.16 -2.46 6.77
C ALA A 22 21.85 -3.72 5.94
N PHE A 23 21.32 -4.74 6.58
CA PHE A 23 20.45 -5.70 5.91
C PHE A 23 19.19 -4.94 5.50
N ALA A 24 19.31 -4.09 4.49
CA ALA A 24 18.17 -3.69 3.69
C ALA A 24 17.72 -4.98 3.00
N GLY A 25 16.73 -5.65 3.59
CA GLY A 25 15.90 -6.54 2.81
C GLY A 25 15.41 -5.70 1.64
N THR A 26 15.93 -5.96 0.45
CA THR A 26 15.27 -5.46 -0.75
C THR A 26 13.92 -6.14 -0.71
N ASP A 27 12.85 -5.36 -0.60
CA ASP A 27 11.53 -5.87 -0.94
C ASP A 27 11.70 -6.54 -2.30
N ALA A 28 11.46 -7.85 -2.36
CA ALA A 28 11.38 -8.52 -3.64
C ALA A 28 10.12 -7.98 -4.31
N GLU A 29 10.26 -6.86 -5.05
CA GLU A 29 9.24 -6.43 -5.99
C GLU A 29 9.09 -7.57 -6.99
N ALA A 30 8.11 -8.43 -6.73
CA ALA A 30 7.64 -9.42 -7.67
C ALA A 30 7.03 -8.67 -8.86
N ARG A 31 7.90 -8.13 -9.73
CA ARG A 31 7.60 -7.71 -11.10
C ARG A 31 7.37 -8.97 -11.95
N GLY A 32 6.52 -9.88 -11.48
CA GLY A 32 5.82 -10.77 -12.38
C GLY A 32 4.86 -9.90 -13.18
N GLY A 33 4.67 -10.17 -14.47
CA GLY A 33 3.65 -9.54 -15.31
C GLY A 33 2.23 -9.92 -14.86
N SER A 34 1.91 -9.68 -13.59
CA SER A 34 0.65 -9.96 -12.97
C SER A 34 -0.35 -8.93 -13.48
N LYS A 35 -1.53 -9.46 -13.86
CA LYS A 35 -2.68 -8.63 -14.14
C LYS A 35 -2.86 -7.66 -13.00
N GLN A 36 -2.84 -6.37 -13.32
CA GLN A 36 -2.99 -5.35 -12.30
C GLN A 36 -4.38 -5.53 -11.69
N MET A 37 -4.41 -5.89 -10.41
CA MET A 37 -5.64 -5.88 -9.63
C MET A 37 -6.20 -4.47 -9.70
N TYR A 38 -7.49 -4.35 -9.98
CA TYR A 38 -8.15 -3.06 -9.96
C TYR A 38 -9.45 -3.14 -9.18
N GLN A 39 -9.77 -2.02 -8.54
CA GLN A 39 -10.94 -1.85 -7.71
C GLN A 39 -11.72 -0.63 -8.19
N LYS A 40 -13.04 -0.76 -8.27
CA LYS A 40 -13.96 0.32 -8.62
C LYS A 40 -15.10 0.36 -7.62
N THR A 41 -15.47 1.57 -7.19
CA THR A 41 -16.58 1.78 -6.28
C THR A 41 -17.65 2.61 -6.95
N TYR A 42 -18.87 2.08 -6.98
CA TYR A 42 -20.03 2.74 -7.56
C TYR A 42 -20.96 3.18 -6.44
N THR A 43 -21.44 4.42 -6.49
CA THR A 43 -22.48 4.92 -5.57
C THR A 43 -23.83 4.87 -6.26
N LEU A 44 -24.81 4.24 -5.61
CA LEU A 44 -26.09 3.86 -6.19
C LEU A 44 -27.23 4.22 -5.23
N ASP A 45 -28.41 4.52 -5.78
CA ASP A 45 -29.61 4.78 -4.97
C ASP A 45 -30.24 3.51 -4.37
N LYS A 46 -29.96 2.36 -4.97
CA LYS A 46 -30.54 1.07 -4.59
C LYS A 46 -29.46 0.00 -4.39
N PRO A 47 -29.73 -1.02 -3.56
CA PRO A 47 -28.81 -2.11 -3.37
C PRO A 47 -28.74 -2.98 -4.63
N LEU A 48 -27.68 -2.84 -5.42
CA LEU A 48 -27.41 -3.72 -6.56
C LEU A 48 -26.53 -4.90 -6.14
N HIS A 49 -26.75 -6.03 -6.79
CA HIS A 49 -25.81 -7.15 -6.79
C HIS A 49 -25.01 -7.12 -8.09
N GLY A 50 -23.68 -7.19 -7.96
CA GLY A 50 -22.83 -7.44 -9.11
C GLY A 50 -22.86 -8.92 -9.50
N VAL A 51 -22.23 -9.26 -10.62
CA VAL A 51 -22.16 -10.63 -11.14
C VAL A 51 -20.75 -11.14 -10.96
N GLU A 52 -20.57 -12.11 -10.07
CA GLU A 52 -19.25 -12.72 -9.87
C GLU A 52 -18.87 -13.60 -11.05
N GLY A 53 -17.60 -13.56 -11.45
CA GLY A 53 -17.10 -14.47 -12.48
C GLY A 53 -15.92 -13.94 -13.28
N HIS A 54 -15.53 -14.75 -14.28
CA HIS A 54 -14.46 -14.42 -15.20
C HIS A 54 -14.93 -13.48 -16.31
N THR A 55 -14.19 -12.41 -16.50
CA THR A 55 -14.34 -11.49 -17.63
C THR A 55 -13.63 -12.04 -18.87
N THR A 56 -13.98 -11.51 -20.04
CA THR A 56 -13.33 -11.81 -21.32
C THR A 56 -11.82 -11.56 -21.30
N ASN A 57 -11.34 -10.68 -20.41
CA ASN A 57 -9.92 -10.37 -20.25
C ASN A 57 -9.22 -11.27 -19.21
N ASN A 58 -9.76 -12.46 -18.93
CA ASN A 58 -9.41 -13.41 -17.86
C ASN A 58 -9.13 -12.77 -16.48
N TYR A 59 -9.88 -11.73 -16.11
CA TYR A 59 -9.95 -11.29 -14.71
C TYR A 59 -11.10 -11.99 -14.02
N TYR A 60 -10.94 -12.42 -12.78
CA TYR A 60 -12.05 -12.77 -11.92
C TYR A 60 -12.50 -11.54 -11.15
N CYS A 61 -13.78 -11.17 -11.27
CA CYS A 61 -14.34 -10.04 -10.54
C CYS A 61 -15.29 -10.51 -9.44
N THR A 62 -15.12 -9.99 -8.23
CA THR A 62 -16.04 -10.13 -7.10
C THR A 62 -16.67 -8.78 -6.77
N TYR A 63 -17.86 -8.82 -6.18
CA TYR A 63 -18.64 -7.63 -5.88
C TYR A 63 -19.13 -7.62 -4.44
N LYS A 64 -18.89 -6.53 -3.72
CA LYS A 64 -19.34 -6.32 -2.34
C LYS A 64 -20.30 -5.14 -2.26
N ARG A 65 -21.35 -5.29 -1.47
CA ARG A 65 -22.38 -4.26 -1.26
C ARG A 65 -22.27 -3.67 0.14
N PHE A 66 -22.22 -2.34 0.22
CA PHE A 66 -22.13 -1.60 1.47
C PHE A 66 -23.26 -0.57 1.60
N PRO A 67 -24.02 -0.57 2.71
CA PRO A 67 -24.99 0.49 2.97
C PRO A 67 -24.28 1.76 3.45
N VAL A 68 -24.49 2.88 2.77
CA VAL A 68 -24.02 4.19 3.24
C VAL A 68 -25.08 4.78 4.16
N ARG A 69 -24.74 4.92 5.45
CA ARG A 69 -25.64 5.46 6.47
C ARG A 69 -25.30 6.92 6.76
N LYS A 70 -26.33 7.74 6.92
CA LYS A 70 -26.21 9.07 7.50
C LYS A 70 -26.93 9.07 8.84
N CYS A 71 -26.19 9.42 9.89
CA CYS A 71 -26.71 9.56 11.24
C CYS A 71 -26.97 11.03 11.52
N ASN A 72 -28.16 11.31 12.03
CA ASN A 72 -28.53 12.63 12.51
C ASN A 72 -29.01 12.50 13.96
N TRP A 73 -28.70 13.51 14.75
CA TRP A 73 -29.18 13.62 16.12
C TRP A 73 -30.63 14.13 16.12
N ASN A 74 -31.54 13.43 16.81
CA ASN A 74 -32.94 13.83 16.96
C ASN A 74 -33.32 13.79 18.44
N GLY A 75 -33.30 14.94 19.09
CA GLY A 75 -33.55 15.06 20.53
C GLY A 75 -32.41 14.43 21.33
N ASP A 76 -32.66 13.27 21.96
CA ASP A 76 -31.69 12.53 22.79
C ASP A 76 -31.17 11.26 22.11
N LYS A 77 -31.54 11.02 20.84
CA LYS A 77 -31.24 9.76 20.15
C LYS A 77 -30.58 10.03 18.81
N GLU A 78 -29.53 9.26 18.52
CA GLU A 78 -28.96 9.19 17.19
C GLU A 78 -29.78 8.29 16.29
N VAL A 79 -30.21 8.81 15.13
CA VAL A 79 -30.98 8.05 14.14
C VAL A 79 -30.18 7.93 12.86
N CYS A 80 -29.76 6.71 12.54
CA CYS A 80 -28.99 6.38 11.33
C CYS A 80 -29.85 5.76 10.23
N LYS A 81 -30.02 6.46 9.12
CA LYS A 81 -30.75 5.97 7.93
C LYS A 81 -29.80 5.65 6.80
N ILE A 82 -30.09 4.61 6.03
CA ILE A 82 -29.38 4.32 4.79
C ILE A 82 -29.79 5.37 3.77
N VAL A 83 -28.83 6.11 3.22
CA VAL A 83 -29.07 7.19 2.26
C VAL A 83 -28.64 6.82 0.85
N LYS A 84 -27.65 5.94 0.73
CA LYS A 84 -27.10 5.44 -0.54
C LYS A 84 -26.56 4.03 -0.33
N TRP A 85 -26.23 3.39 -1.44
CA TRP A 85 -25.54 2.12 -1.48
C TRP A 85 -24.23 2.26 -2.24
N GLN A 86 -23.22 1.53 -1.81
CA GLN A 86 -21.97 1.39 -2.54
C GLN A 86 -21.83 -0.04 -3.02
N LEU A 87 -21.41 -0.19 -4.28
CA LEU A 87 -21.00 -1.46 -4.87
C LEU A 87 -19.51 -1.36 -5.16
N GLU A 88 -18.73 -2.18 -4.49
CA GLU A 88 -17.30 -2.33 -4.73
C GLU A 88 -17.09 -3.52 -5.65
N GLN A 89 -16.45 -3.29 -6.79
CA GLN A 89 -16.00 -4.29 -7.74
C GLN A 89 -14.49 -4.44 -7.57
N THR A 90 -14.04 -5.68 -7.36
CA THR A 90 -12.62 -6.01 -7.26
C THR A 90 -12.30 -7.09 -8.27
N CYS A 91 -11.32 -6.84 -9.14
CA CYS A 91 -10.92 -7.75 -10.20
C CYS A 91 -9.44 -8.09 -10.11
N TYR A 92 -9.10 -9.39 -10.21
CA TYR A 92 -7.74 -9.93 -10.17
C TYR A 92 -7.49 -10.96 -11.27
#